data_AF-A0A183HAW7-F1
#
_entry.id   AF-A0A183HAW7-F1
#
_cell.length_a   1.000
_cell.length_b   1.000
_cell.length_c   1.000
_cell.angle_alpha   90.00
_cell.angle_beta   90.00
_cell.angle_gamma   90.00
#
_symmetry.space_group_name_H-M   'P 1'
#
loop_
_entity.id
_entity.type
_entity.pdbx_description
1 polymer ?
#
loop_
_entity_poly.entity_id
_entity_poly.type
_entity_poly.pdbx_seq_one_letter_code
_entity_poly.pdbx_strand_id
1 'polypeptide(L)'
;MPPVQVLQLVLKKFTYKELGELRRVHPHWDELCGQALNNGYHELIKKAGKLLTDCQRRIRSEPDLHDVLSILTSVQVHILNPVDILRPAMDEGVCCFPYGELLDQTFHIIQKAKEMMEGKKDITIDWKPTAELARHAQLHYKFNLEALMEEKLGEVIRLKALQSIQRIDSFMIDSTVNKLEKATHMARDELEWEIEQLRHQNAQLKKENRELKKDCMRLEARVEIIENKFKTMARLLQ
;
A
#
# COMPACT_ATOMS: atom_id res chain seq x y z
N MET A 1 12.40 -4.59 -22.37
CA MET A 1 12.34 -3.46 -21.42
C MET A 1 10.87 -3.21 -21.11
N PRO A 2 10.44 -3.17 -19.84
CA PRO A 2 9.07 -2.81 -19.47
C PRO A 2 8.69 -1.43 -20.03
N PRO A 3 7.44 -1.21 -20.48
CA PRO A 3 6.99 0.06 -21.06
C PRO A 3 7.25 1.29 -20.18
N VAL A 4 7.11 1.14 -18.86
CA VAL A 4 7.36 2.21 -17.87
C VAL A 4 8.83 2.61 -17.83
N GLN A 5 9.77 1.67 -17.99
CA GLN A 5 11.21 1.98 -18.00
C GLN A 5 11.61 2.77 -19.25
N VAL A 6 11.00 2.45 -20.40
CA VAL A 6 11.20 3.21 -21.64
C VAL A 6 10.66 4.62 -21.48
N LEU A 7 9.47 4.78 -20.88
CA LEU A 7 8.88 6.08 -20.61
C LEU A 7 9.76 6.93 -19.68
N GLN A 8 10.28 6.34 -18.60
CA GLN A 8 11.20 7.02 -17.68
C GLN A 8 12.51 7.46 -18.36
N LEU A 9 13.03 6.68 -19.31
CA LEU A 9 14.20 7.06 -20.11
C LEU A 9 13.91 8.22 -21.06
N VAL A 10 12.72 8.24 -21.65
CA VAL A 10 12.25 9.34 -22.51
C VAL A 10 12.03 10.61 -21.69
N LEU A 11 11.37 10.51 -20.53
CA LEU A 11 11.13 11.63 -19.60
C LEU A 11 12.42 12.33 -19.15
N LYS A 12 13.52 11.59 -18.98
CA LYS A 12 14.84 12.18 -18.64
C LYS A 12 15.42 13.12 -19.72
N LYS A 13 14.88 13.13 -20.93
CA LYS A 13 15.32 14.03 -22.01
C LYS A 13 14.62 15.39 -21.98
N PHE A 14 13.53 15.52 -21.23
CA PHE A 14 12.77 16.75 -21.10
C PHE A 14 13.38 17.66 -20.02
N THR A 15 13.14 18.96 -20.18
CA THR A 15 13.40 19.97 -19.15
C THR A 15 12.44 19.83 -17.98
N TYR A 16 12.79 20.36 -16.81
CA TYR A 16 11.89 20.27 -15.66
C TYR A 16 10.58 21.05 -15.91
N LYS A 17 10.63 22.16 -16.67
CA LYS A 17 9.44 22.88 -17.12
C LYS A 17 8.49 21.99 -17.94
N GLU A 18 9.00 21.32 -18.96
CA GLU A 18 8.20 20.40 -19.79
C GLU A 18 7.64 19.23 -18.96
N LEU A 19 8.42 18.70 -18.02
CA LEU A 19 7.93 17.70 -17.06
C LEU A 19 6.76 18.24 -16.23
N GLY A 20 6.82 19.51 -15.80
CA GLY A 20 5.74 20.17 -15.09
C GLY A 20 4.46 20.33 -15.91
N GLU A 21 4.58 20.57 -17.22
CA GLU A 21 3.44 20.65 -18.14
C GLU A 21 2.80 19.27 -18.40
N LEU A 22 3.63 18.24 -18.55
CA LEU A 22 3.20 16.85 -18.78
C LEU A 22 2.38 16.28 -17.62
N ARG A 23 2.57 16.80 -16.39
CA ARG A 23 1.73 16.43 -15.22
C ARG A 23 0.25 16.69 -15.45
N ARG A 24 -0.12 17.66 -16.31
CA ARG A 24 -1.52 18.04 -16.56
C ARG A 24 -2.26 17.10 -17.50
N VAL A 25 -1.54 16.19 -18.17
CA VAL A 25 -2.09 15.38 -19.26
C VAL A 25 -2.90 14.19 -18.74
N HIS A 26 -2.39 13.48 -17.74
CA HIS A 26 -3.02 12.25 -17.22
C HIS A 26 -2.45 11.84 -15.85
N PRO A 27 -3.21 11.21 -14.94
CA PRO A 27 -2.74 10.84 -13.59
C PRO A 27 -1.46 10.00 -13.55
N HIS A 28 -1.30 9.06 -14.47
CA HIS A 28 -0.07 8.26 -14.56
C HIS A 28 1.17 9.09 -14.96
N TRP A 29 0.97 10.14 -15.76
CA TRP A 29 2.05 11.09 -16.09
C TRP A 29 2.31 12.05 -14.93
N ASP A 30 1.28 12.45 -14.19
CA ASP A 30 1.42 13.25 -12.97
C ASP A 30 2.32 12.56 -11.95
N GLU A 31 2.09 11.28 -11.67
CA GLU A 31 2.91 10.50 -10.74
C GLU A 31 4.37 10.38 -11.20
N LEU A 32 4.60 9.99 -12.46
CA LEU A 32 5.96 9.78 -12.99
C LEU A 32 6.75 11.10 -13.13
N CYS A 33 6.11 12.16 -13.63
CA CYS A 33 6.73 13.48 -13.74
C CYS A 33 6.92 14.13 -12.36
N GLY A 34 5.99 13.93 -11.41
CA GLY A 34 6.13 14.35 -10.01
C GLY A 34 7.34 13.71 -9.34
N GLN A 35 7.50 12.38 -9.48
CA GLN A 35 8.70 11.67 -8.99
C GLN A 35 9.99 12.21 -9.64
N ALA A 36 9.98 12.46 -10.96
CA ALA A 36 11.14 13.00 -11.67
C ALA A 36 11.53 14.40 -11.19
N LEU A 37 10.55 15.28 -10.95
CA LEU A 37 10.79 16.63 -10.42
C LEU A 37 11.33 16.60 -8.99
N ASN A 38 10.79 15.73 -8.13
CA ASN A 38 11.26 15.56 -6.75
C ASN A 38 12.70 15.02 -6.73
N ASN A 39 13.03 14.06 -7.59
CA ASN A 39 14.40 13.59 -7.76
C ASN A 39 15.33 14.73 -8.22
N GLY A 40 14.89 15.53 -9.21
CA GLY A 40 15.64 16.69 -9.70
C GLY A 40 15.94 17.71 -8.61
N TYR A 41 14.98 18.00 -7.74
CA TYR A 41 15.17 18.89 -6.61
C TYR A 41 16.15 18.33 -5.56
N HIS A 42 16.06 17.04 -5.24
CA HIS A 42 17.02 16.42 -4.32
C HIS A 42 18.45 16.45 -4.89
N GLU A 43 18.61 16.25 -6.20
CA GLU A 43 19.89 16.44 -6.87
C GLU A 43 20.38 17.88 -6.82
N LEU A 44 19.47 18.85 -7.00
CA LEU A 44 19.75 20.28 -6.93
C LEU A 44 20.30 20.66 -5.55
N ILE A 45 19.60 20.28 -4.46
CA ILE A 45 20.07 20.51 -3.08
C ILE A 45 21.45 19.92 -2.88
N LYS A 46 21.65 18.67 -3.29
CA LYS A 46 22.92 17.98 -3.10
C LYS A 46 24.07 18.70 -3.82
N LYS A 47 23.84 19.17 -5.05
CA LYS A 47 24.82 19.96 -5.80
C LYS A 47 25.05 21.34 -5.18
N ALA A 48 23.99 22.04 -4.80
CA ALA A 48 24.05 23.35 -4.14
C ALA A 48 24.87 23.29 -2.85
N GLY A 49 24.53 22.34 -1.96
CA GLY A 49 25.19 22.17 -0.67
C GLY A 49 26.65 21.76 -0.81
N LYS A 50 26.98 20.91 -1.79
CA LYS A 50 28.37 20.55 -2.09
C LYS A 50 29.17 21.78 -2.54
N LEU A 51 28.65 22.55 -3.50
CA LEU A 51 29.31 23.76 -4.00
C LEU A 51 29.49 24.82 -2.92
N LEU A 52 28.47 25.02 -2.07
CA LEU A 52 28.53 25.95 -0.95
C LEU A 52 29.62 25.53 0.05
N THR A 53 29.69 24.24 0.40
CA THR A 53 30.73 23.71 1.28
C THR A 53 32.13 23.86 0.68
N ASP A 54 32.29 23.56 -0.61
CA ASP A 54 33.57 23.67 -1.31
C ASP A 54 34.00 25.15 -1.43
N CYS A 55 33.05 26.07 -1.69
CA CYS A 55 33.29 27.51 -1.71
C CYS A 55 33.73 28.04 -0.35
N GLN A 56 33.05 27.64 0.74
CA GLN A 56 33.41 28.02 2.11
C GLN A 56 34.81 27.55 2.52
N ARG A 57 35.26 26.40 2.01
CA ARG A 57 36.62 25.89 2.26
C ARG A 57 37.68 26.69 1.52
N ARG A 58 37.42 27.03 0.25
CA ARG A 58 38.37 27.75 -0.63
C ARG A 58 38.45 29.25 -0.36
N ILE A 59 37.43 29.84 0.25
CA ILE A 59 37.35 31.29 0.48
C ILE A 59 38.52 31.86 1.31
N ARG A 60 39.12 31.03 2.18
CA ARG A 60 40.29 31.43 2.97
C ARG A 60 41.54 31.64 2.11
N SER A 61 41.59 30.99 0.94
CA SER A 61 42.72 31.02 0.01
C SER A 61 42.42 31.88 -1.24
N GLU A 62 41.14 32.04 -1.59
CA GLU A 62 40.68 32.76 -2.78
C GLU A 62 39.57 33.77 -2.39
N PRO A 63 39.92 35.04 -2.07
CA PRO A 63 38.96 36.05 -1.65
C PRO A 63 37.92 36.40 -2.73
N ASP A 64 38.26 36.23 -4.01
CA ASP A 64 37.37 36.47 -5.15
C ASP A 64 36.12 35.56 -5.14
N LEU A 65 36.11 34.51 -4.31
CA LEU A 65 34.96 33.62 -4.11
C LEU A 65 33.90 34.16 -3.15
N HIS A 66 34.14 35.31 -2.49
CA HIS A 66 33.15 35.93 -1.60
C HIS A 66 31.82 36.24 -2.29
N ASP A 67 31.87 36.73 -3.52
CA ASP A 67 30.67 37.03 -4.30
C ASP A 67 29.88 35.76 -4.65
N VAL A 68 30.59 34.68 -5.00
CA VAL A 68 29.98 33.38 -5.31
C VAL A 68 29.36 32.76 -4.06
N LEU A 69 30.02 32.87 -2.89
CA LEU A 69 29.45 32.40 -1.62
C LEU A 69 28.18 33.16 -1.27
N SER A 70 28.16 34.48 -1.48
CA SER A 70 26.97 35.32 -1.27
C SER A 70 25.82 34.85 -2.15
N ILE A 71 26.06 34.64 -3.45
CA ILE A 71 25.06 34.14 -4.41
C ILE A 71 24.54 32.76 -3.99
N LEU A 72 25.41 31.80 -3.69
CA LEU A 72 25.00 30.45 -3.28
C LEU A 72 24.19 30.47 -1.98
N THR A 73 24.55 31.35 -1.05
CA THR A 73 23.80 31.55 0.21
C THR A 73 22.43 32.16 -0.08
N SER A 74 22.34 33.17 -0.95
CA SER A 74 21.08 33.77 -1.36
C SER A 74 20.17 32.77 -2.07
N VAL A 75 20.71 31.91 -2.93
CA VAL A 75 19.95 30.82 -3.57
C VAL A 75 19.40 29.85 -2.52
N GLN A 76 20.20 29.46 -1.53
CA GLN A 76 19.74 28.58 -0.47
C GLN A 76 18.59 29.20 0.34
N VAL A 77 18.77 30.44 0.79
CA VAL A 77 17.83 31.11 1.70
C VAL A 77 16.56 31.57 0.99
N HIS A 78 16.66 32.12 -0.22
CA HIS A 78 15.54 32.79 -0.88
C HIS A 78 14.89 31.97 -2.00
N ILE A 79 15.49 30.86 -2.43
CA ILE A 79 14.93 30.01 -3.48
C ILE A 79 14.65 28.61 -2.93
N LEU A 80 15.69 27.90 -2.45
CA LEU A 80 15.54 26.50 -2.02
C LEU A 80 14.66 26.36 -0.77
N ASN A 81 14.90 27.14 0.29
CA ASN A 81 14.12 27.03 1.52
C ASN A 81 12.61 27.33 1.32
N PRO A 82 12.20 28.40 0.60
CA PRO A 82 10.78 28.64 0.31
C PRO A 82 10.15 27.50 -0.48
N VAL A 83 10.87 26.93 -1.45
CA VAL A 83 10.39 25.83 -2.28
C VAL A 83 10.29 24.52 -1.49
N ASP A 84 11.16 24.31 -0.51
CA ASP A 84 11.14 23.16 0.40
C ASP A 84 9.79 23.05 1.13
N ILE A 85 9.30 24.18 1.64
CA ILE A 85 8.02 24.29 2.36
C ILE A 85 6.83 23.96 1.45
N LEU A 86 6.93 24.27 0.16
CA LEU A 86 5.84 24.10 -0.80
C LEU A 86 5.74 22.68 -1.35
N ARG A 87 6.79 21.85 -1.24
CA ARG A 87 6.82 20.50 -1.86
C ARG A 87 5.68 19.60 -1.40
N PRO A 88 5.39 19.45 -0.10
CA PRO A 88 4.29 18.59 0.34
C PRO A 88 2.95 19.03 -0.24
N ALA A 89 2.71 20.35 -0.34
CA ALA A 89 1.50 20.89 -0.92
C ALA A 89 1.37 20.67 -2.43
N MET A 90 2.50 20.55 -3.13
CA MET A 90 2.52 20.18 -4.55
C MET A 90 2.31 18.68 -4.77
N ASP A 91 2.83 17.84 -3.88
CA ASP A 91 2.66 16.39 -3.94
C ASP A 91 1.20 15.99 -3.67
N GLU A 92 0.52 16.68 -2.75
CA GLU A 92 -0.92 16.50 -2.45
C GLU A 92 -1.86 17.20 -3.45
N GLY A 93 -1.29 17.81 -4.51
CA GLY A 93 -2.04 18.49 -5.58
C GLY A 93 -2.81 19.73 -5.12
N VAL A 94 -2.44 20.32 -3.97
CA VAL A 94 -3.05 21.54 -3.41
C VAL A 94 -2.49 22.80 -4.06
N CYS A 95 -1.22 22.75 -4.47
CA CYS A 95 -0.51 23.89 -5.05
C CYS A 95 -0.18 23.64 -6.53
N CYS A 96 -0.59 24.56 -7.41
CA CYS A 96 -0.31 24.54 -8.85
C CYS A 96 0.95 25.36 -9.24
N PHE A 97 1.94 25.40 -8.35
CA PHE A 97 3.17 26.17 -8.55
C PHE A 97 3.99 25.64 -9.74
N PRO A 98 4.52 26.50 -10.64
CA PRO A 98 5.39 26.10 -11.76
C PRO A 98 6.79 25.68 -11.28
N TYR A 99 6.84 24.58 -10.55
CA TYR A 99 8.03 24.02 -9.92
C TYR A 99 9.14 23.67 -10.92
N GLY A 100 8.74 23.17 -12.09
CA GLY A 100 9.68 22.80 -13.15
C GLY A 100 10.52 23.97 -13.65
N GLU A 101 9.89 25.12 -13.90
CA GLU A 101 10.58 26.32 -14.37
C GLU A 101 11.57 26.86 -13.32
N LEU A 102 11.19 26.84 -12.04
CA LEU A 102 12.08 27.24 -10.96
C LEU A 102 13.29 26.29 -10.85
N LEU A 103 13.09 24.98 -11.00
CA LEU A 103 14.17 24.01 -10.98
C LEU A 103 15.16 24.26 -12.12
N ASP A 104 14.69 24.44 -13.35
CA ASP A 104 15.55 24.74 -14.51
C ASP A 104 16.37 26.02 -14.28
N GLN A 105 15.73 27.10 -13.83
CA GLN A 105 16.40 28.38 -13.54
C GLN A 105 17.43 28.24 -12.42
N THR A 106 17.11 27.50 -11.36
CA THR A 106 18.02 27.32 -10.22
C THR A 106 19.22 26.45 -10.59
N PHE A 107 19.02 25.40 -11.39
CA PHE A 107 20.13 24.60 -11.94
C PHE A 107 21.07 25.46 -12.78
N HIS A 108 20.53 26.37 -13.60
CA HIS A 108 21.32 27.30 -14.40
C HIS A 108 22.15 28.26 -13.54
N ILE A 109 21.55 28.81 -12.48
CA ILE A 109 22.24 29.68 -11.51
C ILE A 109 23.39 28.93 -10.84
N ILE A 110 23.15 27.71 -10.37
CA ILE A 110 24.17 26.88 -9.70
C ILE A 110 25.30 26.50 -10.66
N GLN A 111 24.97 26.16 -11.91
CA GLN A 111 25.97 25.85 -12.93
C GLN A 111 26.86 27.05 -13.24
N LYS A 112 26.27 28.26 -13.37
CA LYS A 112 27.03 29.50 -13.52
C LYS A 112 27.92 29.80 -12.31
N ALA A 113 27.41 29.58 -11.10
CA ALA A 113 28.19 29.77 -9.87
C ALA A 113 29.39 28.82 -9.82
N LYS A 114 29.20 27.56 -10.24
CA LYS A 114 30.31 26.60 -10.37
C LYS A 114 31.36 27.07 -11.38
N GLU A 115 30.94 27.60 -12.53
CA GLU A 115 31.87 28.11 -13.55
C GLU A 115 32.66 29.33 -13.07
N MET A 116 32.06 30.20 -12.25
CA MET A 116 32.78 31.27 -11.56
C MET A 116 33.82 30.72 -10.58
N MET A 117 33.51 29.66 -9.83
CA MET A 117 34.48 28.99 -8.94
C MET A 117 35.64 28.31 -9.68
N GLU A 118 35.46 27.99 -10.96
CA GLU A 118 36.49 27.41 -11.85
C GLU A 118 37.35 28.48 -12.54
N GLY A 119 37.11 29.77 -12.25
CA GLY A 119 37.94 30.88 -12.73
C GLY A 119 37.50 31.51 -14.06
N LYS A 120 36.31 31.16 -14.58
CA LYS A 120 35.75 31.88 -15.72
C LYS A 120 35.31 33.28 -15.27
N LYS A 121 36.01 34.30 -15.76
CA LYS A 121 35.65 35.70 -15.53
C LYS A 121 34.60 36.12 -16.58
N ASP A 122 33.71 37.04 -16.19
CA ASP A 122 32.61 37.61 -17.00
C ASP A 122 31.25 36.86 -16.99
N ILE A 123 30.90 36.24 -15.85
CA ILE A 123 29.59 35.61 -15.66
C ILE A 123 28.73 36.47 -14.71
N THR A 124 27.69 37.10 -15.24
CA THR A 124 26.65 37.73 -14.41
C THR A 124 25.59 36.70 -14.01
N ILE A 125 25.38 36.55 -12.71
CA ILE A 125 24.35 35.69 -12.14
C ILE A 125 23.25 36.57 -11.55
N ASP A 126 22.10 36.60 -12.23
CA ASP A 126 20.90 37.25 -11.70
C ASP A 126 19.98 36.21 -11.06
N TRP A 127 20.01 36.14 -9.73
CA TRP A 127 19.18 35.20 -8.94
C TRP A 127 17.90 35.86 -8.41
N LYS A 128 17.77 37.18 -8.52
CA LYS A 128 16.66 37.95 -7.91
C LYS A 128 15.30 37.61 -8.54
N PRO A 129 15.15 37.45 -9.87
CA PRO A 129 13.86 37.08 -10.46
C PRO A 129 13.37 35.72 -9.98
N THR A 130 14.26 34.73 -9.88
CA THR A 130 13.92 33.39 -9.39
C THR A 130 13.54 33.41 -7.90
N ALA A 131 14.24 34.19 -7.08
CA ALA A 131 13.88 34.42 -5.68
C ALA A 131 12.52 35.11 -5.53
N GLU A 132 12.20 36.06 -6.41
CA GLU A 132 10.92 36.76 -6.38
C GLU A 132 9.76 35.83 -6.75
N LEU A 133 9.95 34.92 -7.72
CA LEU A 133 8.99 33.87 -8.03
C LEU A 133 8.76 32.92 -6.84
N ALA A 134 9.85 32.47 -6.19
CA ALA A 134 9.77 31.63 -4.99
C ALA A 134 9.03 32.33 -3.84
N ARG A 135 9.30 33.63 -3.64
CA ARG A 135 8.65 34.46 -2.63
C ARG A 135 7.15 34.60 -2.89
N HIS A 136 6.75 34.92 -4.12
CA HIS A 136 5.33 35.01 -4.47
C HIS A 136 4.60 33.69 -4.24
N ALA A 137 5.21 32.57 -4.59
CA ALA A 137 4.65 31.25 -4.36
C ALA A 137 4.48 30.93 -2.87
N GLN A 138 5.50 31.27 -2.06
CA GLN A 138 5.45 31.09 -0.62
C GLN A 138 4.34 31.93 0.02
N LEU A 139 4.19 33.19 -0.40
CA LEU A 139 3.12 34.05 0.10
C LEU A 139 1.75 33.55 -0.32
N HIS A 140 1.59 33.14 -1.59
CA HIS A 140 0.34 32.56 -2.08
C HIS A 140 -0.04 31.32 -1.27
N TYR A 141 0.92 30.43 -0.99
CA TYR A 141 0.69 29.27 -0.15
C TYR A 141 0.22 29.67 1.25
N LYS A 142 0.98 30.55 1.92
CA LYS A 142 0.69 30.99 3.29
C LYS A 142 -0.70 31.63 3.42
N PHE A 143 -1.08 32.49 2.49
CA PHE A 143 -2.35 33.24 2.62
C PHE A 143 -3.57 32.47 2.10
N ASN A 144 -3.40 31.62 1.08
CA ASN A 144 -4.55 31.06 0.35
C ASN A 144 -4.67 29.55 0.45
N LEU A 145 -3.56 28.83 0.67
CA LEU A 145 -3.52 27.36 0.56
C LEU A 145 -3.17 26.65 1.87
N GLU A 146 -2.60 27.34 2.85
CA GLU A 146 -2.16 26.75 4.13
C GLU A 146 -3.34 26.08 4.86
N ALA A 147 -4.47 26.76 4.99
CA ALA A 147 -5.68 26.20 5.61
C ALA A 147 -6.24 24.99 4.83
N LEU A 148 -6.20 25.04 3.50
CA LEU A 148 -6.68 23.95 2.65
C LEU A 148 -5.75 22.72 2.73
N MET A 149 -4.45 22.96 2.90
CA MET A 149 -3.44 21.92 3.11
C MET A 149 -3.62 21.26 4.48
N GLU A 150 -3.87 22.04 5.54
CA GLU A 150 -4.17 21.49 6.88
C GLU A 150 -5.43 20.61 6.86
N GLU A 151 -6.48 21.04 6.16
CA GLU A 151 -7.71 20.27 6.00
C GLU A 151 -7.45 18.94 5.27
N LYS A 152 -6.74 18.98 4.13
CA LYS A 152 -6.38 17.77 3.37
C LYS A 152 -5.52 16.81 4.19
N LEU A 153 -4.52 17.31 4.92
CA LEU A 153 -3.68 16.47 5.78
C LEU A 153 -4.50 15.81 6.90
N GLY A 154 -5.43 16.55 7.50
CA GLY A 154 -6.38 16.03 8.47
C GLY A 154 -7.26 14.91 7.88
N GLU A 155 -7.74 15.09 6.65
CA GLU A 155 -8.52 14.07 5.95
C GLU A 155 -7.70 12.82 5.60
N VAL A 156 -6.46 12.96 5.15
CA VAL A 156 -5.56 11.82 4.87
C VAL A 156 -5.31 11.01 6.14
N ILE A 157 -5.10 11.66 7.28
CA ILE A 157 -4.94 10.99 8.58
C ILE A 157 -6.23 10.26 8.96
N ARG A 158 -7.39 10.91 8.79
CA ARG A 158 -8.71 10.31 9.03
C ARG A 158 -8.94 9.07 8.15
N LEU A 159 -8.61 9.13 6.87
CA LEU A 159 -8.75 8.02 5.93
C LEU A 159 -7.82 6.86 6.28
N LYS A 160 -6.56 7.13 6.66
CA LYS A 160 -5.64 6.08 7.14
C LYS A 160 -6.14 5.42 8.42
N ALA A 161 -6.70 6.18 9.35
CA ALA A 161 -7.32 5.66 10.56
C ALA A 161 -8.53 4.76 10.22
N LEU A 162 -9.42 5.18 9.32
CA LEU A 162 -10.56 4.38 8.85
C LEU A 162 -10.12 3.09 8.15
N GLN A 163 -9.11 3.13 7.28
CA GLN A 163 -8.56 1.93 6.64
C GLN A 163 -7.87 0.98 7.65
N SER A 164 -7.29 1.51 8.73
CA SER A 164 -6.73 0.70 9.80
C SER A 164 -7.84 -0.02 10.57
N ILE A 165 -8.91 0.68 10.91
CA ILE A 165 -10.10 0.09 11.57
C ILE A 165 -10.72 -1.00 10.69
N GLN A 166 -10.94 -0.72 9.40
CA GLN A 166 -11.47 -1.72 8.47
C GLN A 166 -10.60 -2.98 8.36
N ARG A 167 -9.27 -2.85 8.42
CA ARG A 167 -8.35 -4.00 8.44
C ARG A 167 -8.47 -4.82 9.71
N ILE A 168 -8.66 -4.18 10.87
CA ILE A 168 -8.90 -4.86 12.15
C ILE A 168 -10.22 -5.61 12.10
N ASP A 169 -11.28 -4.99 11.57
CA ASP A 169 -12.60 -5.62 11.41
C ASP A 169 -12.53 -6.85 10.50
N SER A 170 -11.82 -6.74 9.36
CA SER A 170 -11.59 -7.88 8.46
C SER A 170 -10.87 -9.04 9.17
N PHE A 171 -9.83 -8.75 9.96
CA PHE A 171 -9.11 -9.76 10.73
C PHE A 171 -10.00 -10.43 11.79
N MET A 172 -10.86 -9.66 12.47
CA MET A 172 -11.81 -10.23 13.44
C MET A 172 -12.86 -11.13 12.77
N ILE A 173 -13.34 -10.73 11.59
CA ILE A 173 -14.27 -11.55 10.80
C ILE A 173 -13.59 -12.86 10.41
N ASP A 174 -12.38 -12.81 9.85
CA ASP A 174 -11.63 -14.02 9.43
C ASP A 174 -11.36 -14.96 10.62
N SER A 175 -11.01 -14.41 11.78
CA SER A 175 -10.82 -15.20 13.01
C SER A 175 -12.12 -15.88 13.47
N THR A 176 -13.25 -15.18 13.36
CA THR A 176 -14.57 -15.72 13.73
C THR A 176 -15.04 -16.79 12.74
N VAL A 177 -14.88 -16.55 11.44
CA VAL A 177 -15.18 -17.54 10.38
C VAL A 177 -14.35 -18.81 10.59
N ASN A 178 -13.04 -18.68 10.82
CA ASN A 178 -12.17 -19.83 11.08
C ASN A 178 -12.61 -20.64 12.32
N LYS A 179 -13.06 -19.98 13.39
CA LYS A 179 -13.61 -20.67 14.58
C LYS A 179 -14.90 -21.41 14.24
N LEU A 180 -15.81 -20.78 13.50
CA LEU A 180 -17.08 -21.38 13.09
C LEU A 180 -16.86 -22.56 12.13
N GLU A 181 -15.94 -22.44 11.17
CA GLU A 181 -15.57 -23.52 10.26
C GLU A 181 -15.02 -24.72 11.04
N LYS A 182 -14.10 -24.52 11.99
CA LYS A 182 -13.59 -25.59 12.85
C LYS A 182 -14.70 -26.27 13.66
N ALA A 183 -15.57 -25.48 14.30
CA ALA A 183 -16.68 -26.02 15.07
C ALA A 183 -17.65 -26.83 14.18
N THR A 184 -17.89 -26.37 12.96
CA THR A 184 -18.75 -27.05 11.98
C THR A 184 -18.13 -28.36 11.50
N HIS A 185 -16.81 -28.40 11.26
CA HIS A 185 -16.11 -29.63 10.92
C HIS A 185 -16.18 -30.65 12.06
N MET A 186 -15.91 -30.22 13.30
CA MET A 186 -16.02 -31.10 14.47
C MET A 186 -17.43 -31.66 14.65
N ALA A 187 -18.45 -30.82 14.54
CA ALA A 187 -19.84 -31.26 14.64
C ALA A 187 -20.22 -32.24 13.52
N ARG A 188 -19.71 -32.03 12.31
CA ARG A 188 -19.91 -32.94 11.18
C ARG A 188 -19.25 -34.30 11.44
N ASP A 189 -18.01 -34.31 11.90
CA ASP A 189 -17.28 -35.54 12.20
C ASP A 189 -17.95 -36.35 13.33
N GLU A 190 -18.46 -35.67 14.37
CA GLU A 190 -19.25 -36.28 15.45
C GLU A 190 -20.53 -36.93 14.92
N LEU A 191 -21.30 -36.22 14.07
CA LEU A 191 -22.51 -36.76 13.45
C LEU A 191 -22.21 -37.96 12.54
N GLU A 192 -21.12 -37.90 11.77
CA GLU A 192 -20.71 -39.00 10.89
C GLU A 192 -20.34 -40.25 11.70
N TRP A 193 -19.62 -40.06 12.82
CA TRP A 193 -19.32 -41.14 13.76
C TRP A 193 -20.58 -41.73 14.39
N GLU A 194 -21.54 -40.90 14.81
CA GLU A 194 -22.80 -41.36 15.41
C GLU A 194 -23.65 -42.16 14.40
N ILE A 195 -23.73 -41.70 13.14
CA ILE A 195 -24.40 -42.42 12.05
C ILE A 195 -23.78 -43.80 11.84
N GLU A 196 -22.45 -43.90 11.85
CA GLU A 196 -21.75 -45.17 11.64
C GLU A 196 -21.97 -46.15 12.80
N GLN A 197 -21.99 -45.65 14.04
CA GLN A 197 -22.38 -46.43 15.23
C GLN A 197 -23.82 -46.96 15.11
N LEU A 198 -24.77 -46.10 14.75
CA LEU A 198 -26.17 -46.47 14.57
C LEU A 198 -26.36 -47.48 13.42
N ARG A 199 -25.57 -47.39 12.35
CA ARG A 199 -25.56 -48.38 11.26
C ARG A 199 -25.08 -49.74 11.75
N HIS A 200 -23.99 -49.77 12.53
CA HIS A 200 -23.47 -51.00 13.11
C HIS A 200 -24.47 -51.67 14.05
N GLN A 201 -25.07 -50.88 14.96
CA GLN A 201 -26.12 -51.35 15.86
C GLN A 201 -27.34 -51.90 15.10
N ASN A 202 -27.80 -51.20 14.06
CA ASN A 202 -28.90 -51.68 13.22
C ASN A 202 -28.57 -52.99 12.48
N ALA A 203 -27.33 -53.15 12.00
CA ALA A 203 -26.90 -54.39 11.35
C ALA A 203 -26.92 -55.56 12.34
N GLN A 204 -26.46 -55.33 13.57
CA GLN A 204 -26.47 -56.32 14.64
C GLN A 204 -27.90 -56.71 15.03
N LEU A 205 -28.79 -55.74 15.26
CA LEU A 205 -30.20 -55.99 15.55
C LEU A 205 -30.91 -56.78 14.44
N LYS A 206 -30.60 -56.48 13.17
CA LYS A 206 -31.13 -57.25 12.02
C LYS A 206 -30.67 -58.71 12.05
N LYS A 207 -29.43 -58.97 12.46
CA LYS A 207 -28.90 -60.33 12.59
C LYS A 207 -29.61 -61.08 13.72
N GLU A 208 -29.70 -60.48 14.90
CA GLU A 208 -30.39 -61.04 16.06
C GLU A 208 -31.87 -61.33 15.76
N ASN A 209 -32.56 -60.42 15.07
CA ASN A 209 -33.95 -60.62 14.66
C ASN A 209 -34.12 -61.83 13.70
N ARG A 210 -33.16 -62.04 12.78
CA ARG A 210 -33.16 -63.23 11.90
C ARG A 210 -32.92 -64.53 12.67
N GLU A 211 -32.04 -64.51 13.67
CA GLU A 211 -31.78 -65.68 14.53
C GLU A 211 -33.01 -66.01 15.37
N LEU A 212 -33.60 -65.02 16.04
CA LEU A 212 -34.83 -65.20 16.81
C LEU A 212 -35.98 -65.76 15.96
N LYS A 213 -36.17 -65.26 14.73
CA LYS A 213 -37.19 -65.80 13.82
C LYS A 213 -36.97 -67.29 13.50
N LYS A 214 -35.72 -67.71 13.29
CA LYS A 214 -35.40 -69.14 13.06
C LYS A 214 -35.70 -69.98 14.30
N ASP A 215 -35.37 -69.48 15.48
CA ASP A 215 -35.63 -70.18 16.73
C ASP A 215 -37.12 -70.27 17.04
N CYS A 216 -37.89 -69.21 16.80
CA CYS A 216 -39.36 -69.23 16.87
C CYS A 216 -39.95 -70.29 15.96
N MET A 217 -39.57 -70.31 14.67
CA MET A 217 -40.06 -71.34 13.72
C MET A 217 -39.71 -72.77 14.17
N ARG A 218 -38.51 -72.99 14.72
CA ARG A 218 -38.11 -74.30 15.24
C ARG A 218 -38.95 -74.71 16.45
N LEU A 219 -39.24 -73.77 17.34
CA LEU A 219 -40.09 -74.01 18.50
C LEU A 219 -41.53 -74.30 18.09
N GLU A 220 -42.10 -73.53 17.17
CA GLU A 220 -43.43 -73.75 16.59
C GLU A 220 -43.55 -75.16 15.99
N ALA A 221 -42.58 -75.58 15.17
CA ALA A 221 -42.57 -76.93 14.60
C ALA A 221 -42.50 -78.02 15.68
N ARG A 222 -41.74 -77.81 16.76
CA ARG A 222 -41.69 -78.76 17.89
C ARG A 222 -43.01 -78.81 18.64
N VAL A 223 -43.65 -77.66 18.85
CA VAL A 223 -44.98 -77.57 19.48
C VAL A 223 -45.99 -78.34 18.63
N GLU A 224 -46.01 -78.13 17.31
CA GLU A 224 -46.92 -78.85 16.40
C GLU A 224 -46.72 -80.38 16.45
N ILE A 225 -45.48 -80.86 16.46
CA ILE A 225 -45.17 -82.30 16.62
C ILE A 225 -45.71 -82.82 17.96
N ILE A 226 -45.52 -82.07 19.04
CA ILE A 226 -45.99 -82.46 20.38
C ILE A 226 -47.52 -82.47 20.42
N GLU A 227 -48.19 -81.46 19.87
CA GLU A 227 -49.65 -81.40 19.76
C GLU A 227 -50.20 -82.59 18.97
N ASN A 228 -49.58 -82.95 17.85
CA ASN A 228 -49.99 -84.10 17.05
C ASN A 228 -49.81 -85.42 17.80
N LYS A 229 -48.72 -85.57 18.58
CA LYS A 229 -48.53 -86.72 19.47
C LYS A 229 -49.60 -86.78 20.55
N PHE A 230 -49.92 -85.66 21.20
CA PHE A 230 -51.01 -85.58 22.19
C PHE A 230 -52.37 -85.92 21.58
N LYS A 231 -52.71 -85.38 20.40
CA LYS A 231 -53.94 -85.73 19.66
C LYS A 231 -53.99 -87.22 19.34
N THR A 232 -52.88 -87.83 18.96
CA THR A 232 -52.80 -89.27 18.67
C THR A 232 -52.98 -90.11 19.93
N MET A 233 -52.29 -89.75 21.03
CA MET A 233 -52.47 -90.43 22.33
C MET A 233 -53.91 -90.31 22.84
N ALA A 234 -54.53 -89.14 22.71
CA ALA A 234 -55.93 -88.94 23.09
C ALA A 234 -56.91 -89.84 22.31
N ARG A 235 -56.63 -90.11 21.02
CA ARG A 235 -57.43 -91.05 20.21
C ARG A 235 -57.22 -92.51 20.60
N LEU A 236 -56.03 -92.89 21.09
CA LEU A 236 -55.73 -94.25 21.53
C LEU A 236 -56.29 -94.58 22.93
N LEU A 237 -56.74 -93.57 23.67
CA LEU A 237 -57.33 -93.70 25.01
C LEU A 237 -58.88 -93.69 24.99
N GLN A 238 -59.49 -93.64 23.80
CA GLN A 238 -60.94 -93.83 23.56
C GLN A 238 -61.21 -95.27 23.11
#